data_AF-A0A1Q7YC28-F1
#
_entry.id   AF-A0A1Q7YC28-F1
#
_cell.length_a   1.000
_cell.length_b   1.000
_cell.length_c   1.000
_cell.angle_alpha   90.00
_cell.angle_beta   90.00
_cell.angle_gamma   90.00
#
_symmetry.space_group_name_H-M   'P 1'
#
loop_
_entity.id
_entity.type
_entity.pdbx_description
1 polymer ?
#
loop_
_entity_poly.entity_id
_entity_poly.type
_entity_poly.pdbx_seq_one_letter_code
_entity_poly.pdbx_strand_id
1 'polypeptide(L)' 'MTKKTQSLSDYITAKHAAQILSLKHGRIIKPSYVHKLKKVRCVKLDATSKLYHKADIEAVTIRQRTTKKSYLGNSR' A
#
# COMPACT_ATOMS: atom_id res chain seq x y z
N MET A 1 -31.70 -5.25 -0.16
CA MET A 1 -30.50 -4.62 0.45
C MET A 1 -29.49 -5.71 0.77
N THR A 2 -28.56 -5.98 -0.15
CA THR A 2 -27.61 -7.08 -0.04
C THR A 2 -26.55 -6.73 1.00
N LYS A 3 -26.64 -7.36 2.18
CA LYS A 3 -25.56 -7.40 3.16
C LYS A 3 -24.36 -8.04 2.45
N LYS A 4 -23.40 -7.22 2.01
CA LYS A 4 -22.13 -7.72 1.48
C LYS A 4 -21.42 -8.42 2.63
N THR A 5 -21.56 -9.73 2.68
CA THR A 5 -20.78 -10.61 3.55
C THR A 5 -19.32 -10.32 3.24
N GLN A 6 -18.65 -9.51 4.08
CA GLN A 6 -17.22 -9.28 3.97
C GLN A 6 -16.56 -10.64 4.11
N SER A 7 -16.15 -11.18 2.97
CA SER A 7 -15.64 -12.53 2.89
C SER A 7 -14.15 -12.46 3.17
N LEU A 8 -13.57 -13.47 3.80
CA LEU A 8 -12.11 -13.54 4.01
C LEU A 8 -11.32 -13.39 2.70
N SER A 9 -11.97 -13.66 1.56
CA SER A 9 -11.54 -13.40 0.19
C SER A 9 -11.18 -11.94 -0.11
N ASP A 10 -11.71 -10.98 0.65
CA ASP A 10 -11.44 -9.54 0.47
C ASP A 10 -10.10 -9.12 1.09
N TYR A 11 -9.45 -10.01 1.83
CA TYR A 11 -8.18 -9.75 2.49
C TYR A 11 -7.02 -10.40 1.73
N ILE A 12 -5.95 -9.61 1.54
CA ILE A 12 -4.77 -10.01 0.77
C ILE A 12 -3.49 -9.80 1.58
N THR A 13 -2.43 -10.53 1.25
CA THR A 13 -1.13 -10.38 1.91
C THR A 13 -0.42 -9.10 1.48
N ALA A 14 0.56 -8.66 2.27
CA ALA A 14 1.41 -7.51 1.93
C ALA A 14 2.13 -7.66 0.58
N LYS A 15 2.52 -8.89 0.21
CA LYS A 15 3.15 -9.19 -1.09
C LYS A 15 2.19 -8.90 -2.24
N HIS A 16 0.96 -9.40 -2.14
CA HIS A 16 -0.05 -9.23 -3.17
C HIS A 16 -0.53 -7.77 -3.26
N ALA A 17 -0.68 -7.10 -2.12
CA ALA A 17 -1.01 -5.67 -2.06
C ALA A 17 0.06 -4.81 -2.75
N ALA A 18 1.34 -5.13 -2.54
CA ALA A 18 2.44 -4.43 -3.19
C ALA A 18 2.43 -4.61 -4.72
N GLN A 19 2.11 -5.81 -5.21
CA GLN A 19 1.95 -6.06 -6.65
C GLN A 19 0.80 -5.24 -7.25
N ILE A 20 -0.37 -5.19 -6.60
CA ILE A 20 -1.51 -4.39 -7.07
C ILE A 20 -1.13 -2.90 -7.17
N LEU A 21 -0.51 -2.36 -6.12
CA LEU A 21 -0.05 -0.97 -6.14
C LEU A 21 1.02 -0.75 -7.22
N SER A 22 1.91 -1.73 -7.42
CA SER A 22 2.98 -1.65 -8.41
C SER A 22 2.43 -1.58 -9.82
N LEU A 23 1.42 -2.41 -10.14
CA LEU A 23 0.72 -2.41 -11.41
C LEU A 23 -0.05 -1.10 -11.62
N LYS A 24 -0.78 -0.65 -10.59
CA LYS A 24 -1.59 0.58 -10.64
C LYS A 24 -0.75 1.83 -10.88
N HIS A 25 0.43 1.91 -10.29
CA HIS A 25 1.29 3.10 -10.34
C HIS A 25 2.45 2.98 -11.34
N GLY A 26 2.59 1.84 -12.02
CA GLY A 26 3.66 1.58 -12.99
C GLY A 26 5.07 1.61 -12.38
N ARG A 27 5.22 1.27 -11.09
CA ARG A 27 6.51 1.33 -10.36
C ARG A 27 6.62 0.23 -9.33
N ILE A 28 7.83 -0.30 -9.14
CA ILE A 28 8.09 -1.36 -8.16
C ILE A 28 7.84 -0.83 -6.74
N ILE A 29 6.84 -1.41 -6.07
CA ILE A 29 6.52 -1.12 -4.67
C ILE A 29 6.90 -2.32 -3.82
N LYS A 30 7.65 -2.07 -2.74
CA LYS A 30 8.07 -3.12 -1.81
C LYS A 30 6.96 -3.46 -0.82
N PRO A 31 6.81 -4.73 -0.40
CA PRO A 31 5.86 -5.13 0.65
C PRO A 31 6.04 -4.35 1.96
N SER A 32 7.28 -3.97 2.30
CA SER A 32 7.59 -3.14 3.47
C SER A 32 6.93 -1.76 3.43
N TYR A 33 6.60 -1.24 2.24
CA TYR A 33 5.85 0.00 2.10
C TYR A 33 4.39 -0.18 2.53
N VAL A 34 3.79 -1.33 2.23
CA VAL A 34 2.40 -1.67 2.62
C VAL A 34 2.27 -1.69 4.14
N HIS A 35 3.27 -2.20 4.87
CA HIS A 35 3.29 -2.18 6.33
C HIS A 35 3.28 -0.77 6.94
N LYS A 36 3.72 0.26 6.18
CA LYS A 36 3.76 1.66 6.62
C LYS A 36 2.46 2.41 6.30
N LEU A 37 1.52 1.79 5.59
CA LEU A 37 0.24 2.41 5.27
C LEU A 37 -0.66 2.47 6.51
N LYS A 38 -0.91 3.67 7.02
CA LYS A 38 -1.73 3.89 8.22
C LYS A 38 -3.25 3.86 7.98
N LYS A 39 -3.69 4.06 6.73
CA LYS A 39 -5.11 4.21 6.36
C LYS A 39 -5.75 2.93 5.79
N VAL A 40 -5.10 1.78 5.95
CA VAL A 40 -5.56 0.52 5.38
C VAL A 40 -5.98 -0.39 6.52
N ARG A 41 -7.22 -0.90 6.46
CA ARG A 41 -7.67 -1.91 7.42
C ARG A 41 -6.83 -3.16 7.24
N CYS A 42 -6.33 -3.65 8.37
CA CYS A 42 -5.56 -4.88 8.41
C CYS A 42 -6.05 -5.80 9.52
N VAL A 43 -6.00 -7.10 9.25
CA VAL A 43 -6.31 -8.15 10.21
C VAL A 43 -5.01 -8.91 10.46
N LYS A 44 -4.69 -9.14 11.74
CA LYS A 44 -3.57 -10.01 12.11
C LYS A 44 -4.05 -11.45 12.01
N LEU A 45 -3.36 -12.25 11.19
CA LEU A 45 -3.53 -13.71 11.14
C LEU A 45 -2.72 -14.35 12.28
N ASP A 46 -1.47 -13.89 12.45
CA ASP A 46 -0.52 -14.40 13.44
C ASP A 46 0.30 -13.24 14.03
N ALA A 47 1.24 -13.55 14.93
CA ALA A 47 2.18 -12.58 15.49
C ALA A 47 2.97 -11.81 14.40
N THR A 48 3.24 -12.46 13.27
CA THR A 48 4.06 -11.94 12.16
C THR A 48 3.25 -11.64 10.89
N SER A 49 2.09 -12.26 10.70
CA SER A 49 1.31 -12.18 9.47
C SER A 49 0.16 -11.19 9.58
N LYS A 50 0.13 -10.21 8.67
CA LYS A 50 -0.98 -9.25 8.51
C LYS A 50 -1.59 -9.37 7.12
N LEU A 51 -2.91 -9.43 7.07
CA LEU A 51 -3.69 -9.27 5.85
C LEU A 51 -4.25 -7.86 5.75
N TYR A 52 -4.43 -7.39 4.53
CA TYR A 52 -4.85 -6.04 4.19
C TYR A 52 -6.13 -6.11 3.36
N HIS A 53 -7.08 -5.23 3.64
CA HIS A 53 -8.31 -5.16 2.86
C HIS A 53 -8.02 -4.70 1.43
N LYS A 54 -8.41 -5.49 0.43
CA LYS A 54 -8.09 -5.25 -0.99
C LYS A 54 -8.61 -3.89 -1.47
N ALA A 55 -9.87 -3.56 -1.17
CA ALA A 55 -10.45 -2.28 -1.61
C ALA A 55 -9.74 -1.07 -1.00
N ASP A 56 -9.21 -1.20 0.21
CA ASP A 56 -8.48 -0.11 0.86
C ASP A 56 -7.12 0.08 0.17
N ILE A 57 -6.43 -1.02 -0.19
CA ILE A 57 -5.20 -0.98 -0.99
C ILE A 57 -5.44 -0.37 -2.36
N GLU A 58 -6.52 -0.74 -3.05
CA GLU A 58 -6.89 -0.16 -4.34
C GLU A 58 -7.25 1.32 -4.23
N ALA A 59 -7.79 1.78 -3.10
CA ALA A 59 -8.07 3.20 -2.85
C ALA A 59 -6.81 4.02 -2.51
N VAL A 60 -5.69 3.38 -2.16
CA VAL A 60 -4.45 4.09 -1.85
C VAL A 60 -3.96 4.85 -3.08
N THR A 61 -3.65 6.12 -2.86
CA THR A 61 -2.96 6.98 -3.81
C THR A 61 -1.57 7.26 -3.28
N ILE A 62 -0.56 6.72 -3.95
CA ILE A 62 0.84 7.00 -3.60
C ILE A 62 1.25 8.29 -4.29
N ARG A 63 1.38 9.35 -3.49
CA ARG A 63 1.99 10.60 -3.98
C ARG A 63 3.45 10.32 -4.30
N GLN A 64 3.85 10.64 -5.53
CA GLN A 64 5.27 10.69 -5.86
C GLN A 64 5.89 11.80 -5.01
N ARG A 65 6.89 11.46 -4.18
CA ARG A 65 7.77 12.48 -3.62
C ARG A 65 8.50 13.09 -4.81
N THR A 66 8.08 14.27 -5.24
CA THR A 66 8.92 15.15 -6.03
C THR A 66 10.12 15.45 -5.14
N THR A 67 11.22 14.74 -5.36
CA THR A 67 12.52 15.13 -4.85
C THR A 67 12.80 16.50 -5.45
N LYS A 68 12.46 17.56 -4.71
CA LYS A 68 13.03 18.87 -4.98
C LYS A 68 14.52 18.69 -4.75
N LYS A 69 15.26 18.41 -5.83
CA LYS A 69 16.70 18.60 -5.92
C LYS A 69 16.90 20.10 -5.71
N SER A 70 17.02 20.51 -4.45
CA SER A 70 17.61 21.79 -4.10
C SER A 70 19.09 21.71 -4.46
N TYR A 71 19.39 21.88 -5.75
CA TYR A 71 20.69 22.34 -6.19
C TYR A 71 20.83 23.79 -5.75
N LEU A 72 21.08 24.02 -4.46
CA LEU A 72 21.73 25.25 -4.03
C LEU A 72 23.21 25.02 -4.29
N GLY A 73 23.62 25.35 -5.51
CA GLY A 73 25.03 25.55 -5.85
C GLY A 73 25.57 26.65 -4.96
N ASN A 74 26.39 26.27 -3.99
CA ASN A 74 27.31 27.20 -3.35
C ASN A 74 28.61 27.16 -4.15
N SER A 75 28.66 27.92 -5.24
CA SER A 75 29.92 28.45 -5.76
C SER A 75 30.27 29.69 -4.95
N ARG A 76 31.27 29.59 -4.07
CA ARG A 76 32.13 30.70 -3.67
C ARG A 76 33.51 30.13 -3.38
#